data_AF-A0AAW3M5K6-F1
#
_entry.id   AF-A0AAW3M5K6-F1
#
_cell.length_a   1.000
_cell.length_b   1.000
_cell.length_c   1.000
_cell.angle_alpha   90.00
_cell.angle_beta   90.00
_cell.angle_gamma   90.00
#
_symmetry.space_group_name_H-M   'P 1'
#
loop_
_entity.id
_entity.type
_entity.pdbx_description
1 polymer ?
#
loop_
_entity_poly.entity_id
_entity_poly.type
_entity_poly.pdbx_seq_one_letter_code
_entity_poly.pdbx_strand_id
1 'polypeptide(L)'
;MEIKSFRLVNVGRFSDLEVALAPTERHASKVTVLVGNNGAGKTTLLESLSTLLTWLIARIRSERGTGKKIALERIKNDADFSEVSLLLSESFPFAERASFGWKLSSVRPGRKVESRTTLIHLALLADGYRTLLTDSSATSLPLIAYYPAERSVVDIPLDAPFRPPYRQLDGYEDALSRGVDFRQFFEWFRDREDRENENGVSTDTLMRAQQKHGPYSIEYEVLLRLNESSRDRELTAVRSSISAFMPTFANLRVRRQPQAHMTVDKHGETLNVSQLSQGEKSMMALVGDIARRLAMMNPALENPLHGNGIVLIDEVDLHLHPKWQRSLIAQLTTTFPNCQFLLTTHSPLVISDSKDVLVYVMDDGELREQDSLYGLDANQVLSSVMDTDIRNEEIQTVLDKLQHFLMRGELDEARTLYTELADELPANHIELAKASLLIRKLEVRREKD
;
A
#
# COMPACT_ATOMS: atom_id res chain seq x y z
N MET A 1 -4.10 5.93 16.54
CA MET A 1 -3.37 6.88 15.67
C MET A 1 -4.08 7.12 14.37
N GLU A 2 -4.50 8.34 14.07
CA GLU A 2 -5.06 8.74 12.76
C GLU A 2 -4.66 10.18 12.42
N ILE A 3 -4.07 10.43 11.27
CA ILE A 3 -3.87 11.79 10.75
C ILE A 3 -5.21 12.30 10.21
N LYS A 4 -5.61 13.50 10.63
CA LYS A 4 -6.85 14.14 10.18
C LYS A 4 -6.62 15.03 8.97
N SER A 5 -5.55 15.82 9.00
CA SER A 5 -5.13 16.62 7.85
C SER A 5 -3.64 16.90 7.89
N PHE A 6 -3.10 17.32 6.75
CA PHE A 6 -1.77 17.90 6.65
C PHE A 6 -1.76 19.03 5.61
N ARG A 7 -0.85 19.98 5.79
CA ARG A 7 -0.74 21.17 4.94
C ARG A 7 0.70 21.41 4.51
N LEU A 8 0.88 21.72 3.23
CA LEU A 8 2.15 22.08 2.61
C LEU A 8 2.10 23.55 2.20
N VAL A 9 3.14 24.31 2.53
CA VAL A 9 3.31 25.70 2.10
C VAL A 9 4.67 25.81 1.42
N ASN A 10 4.68 26.25 0.15
CA ASN A 10 5.87 26.41 -0.68
C ASN A 10 6.75 25.15 -0.81
N VAL A 11 6.13 23.99 -1.01
CA VAL A 11 6.82 22.70 -1.15
C VAL A 11 6.63 22.12 -2.55
N GLY A 12 7.74 21.86 -3.23
CA GLY A 12 7.75 21.34 -4.59
C GLY A 12 7.05 22.33 -5.53
N ARG A 13 5.85 21.97 -5.97
CA ARG A 13 4.98 22.83 -6.80
C ARG A 13 3.89 23.55 -6.01
N PHE A 14 3.63 23.13 -4.78
CA PHE A 14 2.49 23.59 -4.00
C PHE A 14 2.83 24.90 -3.30
N SER A 15 2.09 25.97 -3.62
CA SER A 15 2.19 27.24 -2.89
C SER A 15 1.54 27.11 -1.52
N ASP A 16 0.32 26.57 -1.48
CA ASP A 16 -0.43 26.30 -0.27
C ASP A 16 -1.46 25.20 -0.57
N LEU A 17 -1.35 24.06 0.10
CA LEU A 17 -2.25 22.93 -0.10
C LEU A 17 -2.54 22.27 1.23
N GLU A 18 -3.83 22.21 1.60
CA GLU A 18 -4.33 21.45 2.74
C GLU A 18 -5.05 20.19 2.25
N VAL A 19 -4.75 19.06 2.89
CA VAL A 19 -5.26 17.74 2.52
C VAL A 19 -5.85 17.09 3.75
N ALA A 20 -7.15 16.76 3.69
CA ALA A 20 -7.79 15.93 4.70
C ALA A 20 -7.52 14.45 4.39
N LEU A 21 -7.43 13.61 5.42
CA LEU A 21 -7.22 12.17 5.26
C LEU A 21 -8.38 11.38 5.87
N ALA A 22 -8.77 10.30 5.21
CA ALA A 22 -9.79 9.38 5.70
C ALA A 22 -9.34 8.69 6.99
N PRO A 23 -10.20 8.52 8.01
CA PRO A 23 -11.65 8.71 7.94
C PRO A 23 -12.08 10.17 8.10
N THR A 24 -13.08 10.56 7.30
CA THR A 24 -13.74 11.88 7.30
C THR A 24 -15.23 11.73 7.62
N GLU A 25 -15.99 12.84 7.67
CA GLU A 25 -17.44 12.76 7.85
C GLU A 25 -18.17 12.06 6.68
N ARG A 26 -17.58 12.10 5.48
CA ARG A 26 -18.14 11.50 4.26
C ARG A 26 -17.68 10.07 4.01
N HIS A 27 -16.46 9.74 4.44
CA HIS A 27 -15.80 8.47 4.16
C HIS A 27 -15.39 7.80 5.47
N ALA A 28 -16.01 6.67 5.79
CA ALA A 28 -15.79 5.98 7.06
C ALA A 28 -14.52 5.11 7.05
N SER A 29 -14.07 4.71 5.86
CA SER A 29 -12.83 3.95 5.72
C SER A 29 -11.60 4.75 6.13
N LYS A 30 -10.52 4.02 6.41
CA LYS A 30 -9.21 4.61 6.74
C LYS A 30 -8.29 4.70 5.53
N VAL A 31 -8.84 4.75 4.32
CA VAL A 31 -8.07 4.71 3.07
C VAL A 31 -8.26 5.99 2.28
N THR A 32 -7.14 6.65 1.98
CA THR A 32 -7.07 7.78 1.06
C THR A 32 -6.21 7.40 -0.14
N VAL A 33 -6.69 7.66 -1.34
CA VAL A 33 -5.98 7.37 -2.59
C VAL A 33 -5.76 8.65 -3.38
N LEU A 34 -4.51 8.92 -3.75
CA LEU A 34 -4.11 10.04 -4.58
C LEU A 34 -3.90 9.55 -6.02
N VAL A 35 -4.64 10.13 -6.94
CA VAL A 35 -4.59 9.88 -8.38
C VAL A 35 -4.17 11.16 -9.08
N GLY A 36 -3.48 11.04 -10.21
CA GLY A 36 -3.12 12.19 -11.03
C GLY A 36 -1.97 11.87 -11.97
N ASN A 37 -1.73 12.75 -12.92
CA ASN A 37 -0.73 12.54 -13.97
C ASN A 37 0.71 12.45 -13.43
N ASN A 38 1.61 11.97 -14.28
CA ASN A 38 3.02 11.87 -13.95
C ASN A 38 3.58 13.23 -13.58
N GLY A 39 4.28 13.27 -12.43
CA GLY A 39 4.71 14.52 -11.86
C GLY A 39 3.54 15.46 -11.62
N ALA A 40 2.42 15.03 -11.03
CA ALA A 40 1.39 15.90 -10.44
C ALA A 40 1.71 16.30 -8.98
N GLY A 41 2.68 15.62 -8.35
CA GLY A 41 3.09 15.87 -6.95
C GLY A 41 2.67 14.79 -5.94
N LYS A 42 2.13 13.64 -6.40
CA LYS A 42 1.76 12.46 -5.56
C LYS A 42 2.84 12.08 -4.55
N THR A 43 4.02 11.73 -5.05
CA THR A 43 5.19 11.37 -4.24
C THR A 43 5.61 12.50 -3.30
N THR A 44 5.51 13.76 -3.73
CA THR A 44 5.86 14.91 -2.88
C THR A 44 4.95 15.03 -1.65
N LEU A 45 3.66 14.70 -1.77
CA LEU A 45 2.74 14.67 -0.62
C LEU A 45 3.12 13.58 0.38
N LEU A 46 3.35 12.35 -0.09
CA LEU A 46 3.73 11.22 0.77
C LEU A 46 5.08 11.47 1.45
N GLU A 47 6.08 11.98 0.73
CA GLU A 47 7.39 12.29 1.29
C GLU A 47 7.35 13.43 2.30
N SER A 48 6.51 14.45 2.07
CA SER A 48 6.33 15.57 3.01
C SER A 48 5.70 15.08 4.31
N LEU A 49 4.69 14.22 4.23
CA LEU A 49 4.07 13.59 5.39
C LEU A 49 5.03 12.64 6.10
N SER A 50 5.76 11.81 5.34
CA SER A 50 6.83 10.94 5.86
C SER A 50 7.87 11.75 6.62
N THR A 51 8.29 12.90 6.09
CA THR A 51 9.25 13.81 6.74
C THR A 51 8.73 14.25 8.11
N LEU A 52 7.46 14.62 8.24
CA LEU A 52 6.84 14.95 9.54
C LEU A 52 6.85 13.77 10.51
N LEU A 53 6.52 12.58 10.03
CA LEU A 53 6.43 11.36 10.83
C LEU A 53 7.81 10.86 11.31
N THR A 54 8.90 11.16 10.58
CA THR A 54 10.26 10.80 11.04
C THR A 54 10.61 11.42 12.39
N TRP A 55 10.10 12.62 12.69
CA TRP A 55 10.33 13.26 13.99
C TRP A 55 9.60 12.55 15.12
N LEU A 56 8.39 12.06 14.86
CA LEU A 56 7.64 11.30 15.86
C LEU A 56 8.36 10.00 16.21
N ILE A 57 8.77 9.22 15.19
CA ILE A 57 9.57 7.99 15.39
C ILE A 57 10.85 8.29 16.17
N ALA A 58 11.61 9.31 15.77
CA ALA A 58 12.86 9.65 16.43
C ALA A 58 12.64 9.99 17.91
N ARG A 59 11.54 10.71 18.22
CA ARG A 59 11.20 11.08 19.59
C ARG A 59 10.63 9.94 20.42
N ILE A 60 9.88 9.01 19.84
CA ILE A 60 9.46 7.80 20.55
C ILE A 60 10.69 7.00 20.98
N ARG A 61 11.69 6.85 20.09
CA ARG A 61 12.93 6.13 20.38
C ARG A 61 13.85 6.83 21.37
N SER A 62 13.86 8.16 21.37
CA SER A 62 14.74 8.97 22.24
C SER A 62 14.16 10.36 22.47
N GLU A 63 14.16 10.86 23.71
CA GLU A 63 13.53 12.14 24.07
C GLU A 63 13.96 13.32 23.16
N ARG A 64 15.25 13.35 22.79
CA ARG A 64 15.85 14.39 21.93
C ARG A 64 16.09 13.94 20.49
N GLY A 65 15.40 12.88 20.06
CA GLY A 65 15.50 12.37 18.69
C GLY A 65 15.17 13.43 17.65
N THR A 66 15.95 13.45 16.58
CA THR A 66 15.82 14.41 15.48
C THR A 66 15.41 13.66 14.21
N GLY A 67 14.33 14.10 13.58
CA GLY A 67 13.87 13.55 12.30
C GLY A 67 14.55 14.20 11.09
N LYS A 68 14.10 13.82 9.89
CA LYS A 68 14.56 14.42 8.64
C LYS A 68 14.06 15.87 8.53
N LYS A 69 14.92 16.76 8.06
CA LYS A 69 14.53 18.15 7.73
C LYS A 69 13.91 18.19 6.33
N ILE A 70 13.11 19.23 6.06
CA ILE A 70 12.66 19.50 4.69
C ILE A 70 13.90 19.89 3.86
N ALA A 71 14.17 19.11 2.82
CA ALA A 71 15.29 19.33 1.92
C ALA A 71 15.17 20.70 1.22
N LEU A 72 16.27 21.43 1.06
CA LEU A 72 16.25 22.79 0.51
C LEU A 72 15.82 22.81 -0.96
N GLU A 73 16.09 21.71 -1.66
CA GLU A 73 15.71 21.47 -3.05
C GLU A 73 14.19 21.28 -3.20
N ARG A 74 13.49 21.01 -2.09
CA ARG A 74 12.02 20.91 -2.05
C ARG A 74 11.33 22.25 -1.79
N ILE A 75 12.07 23.30 -1.47
CA ILE A 75 11.49 24.64 -1.40
C ILE A 75 11.12 25.07 -2.81
N LYS A 76 9.88 25.52 -3.02
CA LYS A 76 9.41 26.05 -4.30
C LYS A 76 10.38 27.11 -4.84
N ASN A 77 10.61 27.14 -6.15
CA ASN A 77 11.70 27.94 -6.75
C ASN A 77 11.56 29.46 -6.50
N ASP A 78 10.34 29.96 -6.48
CA ASP A 78 9.97 31.36 -6.23
C ASP A 78 9.80 31.69 -4.74
N ALA A 79 10.05 30.73 -3.84
CA ALA A 79 9.88 30.89 -2.40
C ALA A 79 11.22 30.84 -1.64
N ASP A 80 11.25 31.61 -0.54
CA ASP A 80 12.40 31.70 0.36
C ASP A 80 12.33 30.69 1.52
N PHE A 81 11.17 30.09 1.78
CA PHE A 81 10.93 29.11 2.83
C PHE A 81 9.91 28.07 2.41
N SER A 82 9.87 26.94 3.13
CA SER A 82 8.82 25.96 3.07
C SER A 82 8.34 25.55 4.45
N GLU A 83 7.11 25.04 4.49
CA GLU A 83 6.46 24.56 5.70
C GLU A 83 5.64 23.30 5.40
N VAL A 84 5.72 22.33 6.29
CA VAL A 84 4.82 21.17 6.30
C VAL A 84 4.28 21.04 7.72
N SER A 85 2.97 20.87 7.84
CA SER A 85 2.30 20.69 9.13
C SER A 85 1.28 19.56 9.04
N LEU A 86 0.97 18.94 10.19
CA LEU A 86 -0.11 17.96 10.27
C LEU A 86 -0.90 18.11 11.55
N LEU A 87 -2.12 17.59 11.52
CA LEU A 87 -3.00 17.38 12.66
C LEU A 87 -3.28 15.88 12.79
N LEU A 88 -2.87 15.29 13.91
CA LEU A 88 -3.06 13.88 14.22
C LEU A 88 -3.98 13.72 15.43
N SER A 89 -4.77 12.66 15.44
CA SER A 89 -5.62 12.29 16.57
C SER A 89 -5.18 10.95 17.15
N GLU A 90 -5.03 10.88 18.46
CA GLU A 90 -4.64 9.68 19.20
C GLU A 90 -5.47 9.52 20.47
N SER A 91 -5.73 8.28 20.84
CA SER A 91 -6.35 7.92 22.12
C SER A 91 -5.36 7.11 22.96
N PHE A 92 -5.12 7.54 24.18
CA PHE A 92 -4.35 6.77 25.15
C PHE A 92 -5.31 6.01 26.09
N PRO A 93 -4.91 4.85 26.66
CA PRO A 93 -5.80 4.06 27.52
C PRO A 93 -6.42 4.82 28.70
N PHE A 94 -5.76 5.91 29.13
CA PHE A 94 -6.15 6.71 30.30
C PHE A 94 -6.65 8.12 29.94
N ALA A 95 -6.85 8.42 28.66
CA ALA A 95 -7.28 9.74 28.22
C ALA A 95 -8.28 9.66 27.07
N GLU A 96 -9.18 10.63 27.01
CA GLU A 96 -10.00 10.83 25.82
C GLU A 96 -9.14 11.08 24.60
N ARG A 97 -9.75 10.87 23.43
CA ARG A 97 -9.11 11.08 22.14
C ARG A 97 -8.69 12.54 22.01
N ALA A 98 -7.38 12.77 21.89
CA ALA A 98 -6.76 14.09 21.82
C ALA A 98 -6.18 14.37 20.43
N SER A 99 -6.00 15.65 20.14
CA SER A 99 -5.43 16.14 18.88
C SER A 99 -4.04 16.71 19.08
N PHE A 100 -3.10 16.29 18.24
CA PHE A 100 -1.69 16.63 18.27
C PHE A 100 -1.28 17.22 16.93
N GLY A 101 -1.00 18.52 16.92
CA GLY A 101 -0.54 19.24 15.73
C GLY A 101 0.91 19.69 15.84
N TRP A 102 1.70 19.48 14.80
CA TRP A 102 3.07 19.97 14.72
C TRP A 102 3.45 20.43 13.32
N LYS A 103 4.54 21.19 13.26
CA LYS A 103 5.00 21.87 12.06
C LYS A 103 6.52 21.80 11.94
N LEU A 104 7.00 21.57 10.73
CA LEU A 104 8.38 21.78 10.32
C LEU A 104 8.46 22.94 9.34
N SER A 105 9.50 23.76 9.46
CA SER A 105 9.82 24.80 8.49
C SER A 105 11.30 24.75 8.12
N SER A 106 11.60 25.09 6.86
CA SER A 106 12.95 25.23 6.32
C SER A 106 13.04 26.54 5.55
N VAL A 107 14.17 27.23 5.66
CA VAL A 107 14.39 28.57 5.08
C VAL A 107 15.70 28.53 4.31
N ARG A 108 15.72 29.14 3.12
CA ARG A 108 16.94 29.23 2.31
C ARG A 108 18.01 30.04 3.07
N PRO A 109 19.30 29.68 2.96
CA PRO A 109 20.38 30.44 3.58
C PRO A 109 20.32 31.92 3.19
N GLY A 110 20.45 32.81 4.19
CA GLY A 110 20.43 34.26 4.00
C GLY A 110 19.05 34.91 3.86
N ARG A 111 17.95 34.14 3.99
CA ARG A 111 16.57 34.67 3.93
C ARG A 111 15.95 34.87 5.31
N LYS A 112 14.90 35.70 5.37
CA LYS A 112 14.14 35.93 6.62
C LYS A 112 13.34 34.69 7.00
N VAL A 113 13.29 34.41 8.30
CA VAL A 113 12.47 33.32 8.85
C VAL A 113 11.03 33.80 8.97
N GLU A 114 10.16 33.34 8.08
CA GLU A 114 8.73 33.66 8.11
C GLU A 114 7.90 32.65 8.91
N SER A 115 8.38 31.40 9.00
CA SER A 115 7.74 30.34 9.78
C SER A 115 8.75 29.60 10.64
N ARG A 116 8.29 29.12 11.81
CA ARG A 116 9.10 28.37 12.77
C ARG A 116 8.56 26.96 12.93
N THR A 117 9.49 26.04 13.12
CA THR A 117 9.22 24.66 13.53
C THR A 117 8.58 24.64 14.93
N THR A 118 7.46 23.94 15.07
CA THR A 118 6.72 23.79 16.34
C THR A 118 6.53 22.31 16.62
N LEU A 119 7.11 21.81 17.71
CA LEU A 119 7.15 20.38 18.04
C LEU A 119 6.64 20.06 19.45
N ILE A 120 5.87 20.98 20.06
CA ILE A 120 5.39 20.85 21.44
C ILE A 120 4.44 19.66 21.56
N HIS A 121 3.37 19.61 20.76
CA HIS A 121 2.42 18.49 20.79
C HIS A 121 3.05 17.17 20.32
N LEU A 122 4.02 17.22 19.39
CA LEU A 122 4.79 16.03 19.01
C LEU A 122 5.60 15.50 20.20
N ALA A 123 6.26 16.38 20.96
CA ALA A 123 7.01 15.98 22.16
C ALA A 123 6.09 15.29 23.18
N LEU A 124 4.91 15.88 23.42
CA LEU A 124 3.90 15.36 24.34
C LEU A 124 3.39 13.98 23.88
N LEU A 125 3.06 13.83 22.59
CA LEU A 125 2.61 12.55 22.03
C LEU A 125 3.68 11.46 22.18
N ALA A 126 4.92 11.78 21.81
CA ALA A 126 6.04 10.84 21.93
C ALA A 126 6.32 10.47 23.39
N ASP A 127 6.16 11.42 24.32
CA ASP A 127 6.30 11.19 25.75
C ASP A 127 5.22 10.25 26.31
N GLY A 128 3.98 10.37 25.83
CA GLY A 128 2.92 9.42 26.15
C GLY A 128 3.30 7.98 25.81
N TYR A 129 3.87 7.73 24.63
CA TYR A 129 4.36 6.39 24.26
C TYR A 129 5.54 5.94 25.10
N ARG A 130 6.52 6.82 25.39
CA ARG A 130 7.65 6.47 26.26
C ARG A 130 7.21 6.14 27.68
N THR A 131 6.21 6.86 28.20
CA THR A 131 5.61 6.59 29.52
C THR A 131 4.97 5.20 29.52
N LEU A 132 4.12 4.89 28.54
CA LEU A 132 3.51 3.56 28.44
C LEU A 132 4.54 2.43 28.26
N LEU A 133 5.64 2.67 27.54
CA LEU A 133 6.75 1.70 27.41
C LEU A 133 7.54 1.52 28.70
N THR A 134 7.64 2.58 29.51
CA THR A 134 8.27 2.54 30.84
C THR A 134 7.42 1.71 31.80
N ASP A 135 6.09 1.83 31.71
CA ASP A 135 5.15 1.07 32.53
C ASP A 135 5.07 -0.41 32.09
N SER A 136 5.11 -0.67 30.78
CA SER A 136 5.06 -2.02 30.22
C SER A 136 5.83 -2.12 28.91
N SER A 137 6.83 -2.99 28.87
CA SER A 137 7.59 -3.32 27.65
C SER A 137 6.77 -4.11 26.60
N ALA A 138 5.51 -4.43 26.89
CA ALA A 138 4.60 -5.10 25.96
C ALA A 138 3.52 -4.17 25.39
N THR A 139 3.55 -2.88 25.75
CA THR A 139 2.63 -1.85 25.27
C THR A 139 2.62 -1.77 23.75
N SER A 140 1.45 -1.82 23.13
CA SER A 140 1.28 -1.62 21.68
C SER A 140 1.84 -0.29 21.18
N LEU A 141 2.64 -0.35 20.12
CA LEU A 141 3.13 0.83 19.40
C LEU A 141 2.48 0.94 18.01
N PRO A 142 2.20 2.17 17.54
CA PRO A 142 1.60 2.37 16.24
C PRO A 142 2.63 2.11 15.13
N LEU A 143 2.24 1.38 14.09
CA LEU A 143 3.02 1.29 12.86
C LEU A 143 3.09 2.65 12.18
N ILE A 144 4.28 3.05 11.75
CA ILE A 144 4.47 4.23 10.91
C ILE A 144 5.44 3.81 9.81
N ALA A 145 4.95 3.64 8.58
CA ALA A 145 5.75 3.15 7.47
C ALA A 145 5.48 3.91 6.16
N TYR A 146 6.52 4.05 5.35
CA TYR A 146 6.48 4.62 4.01
C TYR A 146 7.19 3.69 3.02
N TYR A 147 6.46 3.28 1.99
CA TYR A 147 6.94 2.43 0.92
C TYR A 147 7.02 3.26 -0.37
N PRO A 148 8.23 3.69 -0.80
CA PRO A 148 8.42 4.42 -2.05
C PRO A 148 8.19 3.51 -3.27
N ALA A 149 8.09 4.13 -4.45
CA ALA A 149 7.91 3.43 -5.73
C ALA A 149 9.08 2.47 -6.03
N GLU A 150 10.34 2.86 -5.72
CA GLU A 150 11.52 2.01 -5.90
C GLU A 150 11.65 0.92 -4.82
N ARG A 151 10.63 0.08 -4.67
CA ARG A 151 10.62 -1.10 -3.79
C ARG A 151 11.32 -2.30 -4.44
N SER A 152 12.62 -2.19 -4.69
CA SER A 152 13.40 -3.31 -5.23
C SER A 152 13.61 -4.39 -4.16
N VAL A 153 13.17 -5.62 -4.46
CA VAL A 153 13.54 -6.82 -3.69
C VAL A 153 14.92 -7.25 -4.19
N VAL A 154 15.98 -6.79 -3.51
CA VAL A 154 17.35 -7.21 -3.82
C VAL A 154 17.48 -8.72 -3.55
N ASP A 155 18.10 -9.46 -4.47
CA ASP A 155 18.44 -10.88 -4.27
C ASP A 155 19.25 -11.02 -2.97
N ILE A 156 18.74 -11.83 -2.03
CA ILE A 156 19.33 -11.96 -0.70
C ILE A 156 20.67 -12.68 -0.80
N PRO A 157 21.79 -12.06 -0.39
CA PRO A 157 23.02 -12.81 -0.14
C PRO A 157 22.83 -13.66 1.12
N LEU A 158 22.89 -14.98 0.95
CA LEU A 158 22.50 -15.99 1.95
C LEU A 158 23.51 -16.17 3.11
N ASP A 159 24.63 -15.45 3.10
CA ASP A 159 25.73 -15.56 4.07
C ASP A 159 25.65 -14.54 5.22
N ALA A 160 24.47 -13.98 5.48
CA ALA A 160 24.31 -12.95 6.50
C ALA A 160 24.54 -13.50 7.93
N PRO A 161 25.48 -12.90 8.70
CA PRO A 161 25.73 -13.31 10.08
C PRO A 161 24.52 -13.02 10.98
N PHE A 162 24.33 -13.87 11.99
CA PHE A 162 23.27 -13.75 12.99
C PHE A 162 23.37 -12.40 13.73
N ARG A 163 22.27 -11.65 13.79
CA ARG A 163 22.12 -10.39 14.53
C ARG A 163 21.46 -10.62 15.89
N PRO A 164 21.63 -9.70 16.87
CA PRO A 164 20.93 -9.78 18.15
C PRO A 164 19.40 -9.87 17.99
N PRO A 165 18.67 -10.38 19.01
CA PRO A 165 17.22 -10.57 18.93
C PRO A 165 16.51 -9.24 18.67
N TYR A 166 15.59 -9.29 17.71
CA TYR A 166 14.74 -8.16 17.33
C TYR A 166 13.93 -7.67 18.53
N ARG A 167 14.00 -6.36 18.79
CA ARG A 167 13.24 -5.66 19.83
C ARG A 167 12.02 -4.99 19.25
N GLN A 168 11.06 -4.67 20.11
CA GLN A 168 9.82 -4.00 19.74
C GLN A 168 10.05 -2.69 18.93
N LEU A 169 11.00 -1.85 19.38
CA LEU A 169 11.32 -0.58 18.72
C LEU A 169 12.07 -0.74 17.38
N ASP A 170 12.63 -1.92 17.10
CA ASP A 170 13.27 -2.20 15.81
C ASP A 170 12.23 -2.27 14.67
N GLY A 171 10.92 -2.35 15.01
CA GLY A 171 9.83 -2.15 14.07
C GLY A 171 9.82 -0.78 13.39
N TYR A 172 10.51 0.21 13.97
CA TYR A 172 10.72 1.53 13.37
C TYR A 172 12.02 1.67 12.57
N GLU A 173 12.90 0.66 12.57
CA GLU A 173 14.13 0.70 11.80
C GLU A 173 13.82 0.77 10.30
N ASP A 174 14.41 1.76 9.63
CA ASP A 174 14.21 2.07 8.21
C ASP A 174 12.76 2.28 7.72
N ALA A 175 11.79 2.43 8.63
CA ALA A 175 10.36 2.45 8.29
C ALA A 175 9.93 3.61 7.38
N LEU A 176 10.69 4.71 7.35
CA LEU A 176 10.39 5.94 6.59
C LEU A 176 11.56 6.38 5.69
N SER A 177 12.54 5.51 5.46
CA SER A 177 13.78 5.85 4.74
C SER A 177 14.11 4.95 3.58
N ARG A 178 13.68 3.70 3.61
CA ARG A 178 13.97 2.73 2.55
C ARG A 178 12.70 1.96 2.23
N GLY A 179 12.62 1.42 1.02
CA GLY A 179 11.59 0.45 0.65
C GLY A 179 11.72 -0.85 1.45
N VAL A 180 11.08 -1.91 0.97
CA VAL A 180 11.08 -3.18 1.70
C VAL A 180 12.47 -3.80 1.71
N ASP A 181 13.05 -3.96 2.91
CA ASP A 181 14.29 -4.72 3.10
C ASP A 181 13.96 -6.20 3.28
N PHE A 182 14.01 -6.93 2.16
CA PHE A 182 13.70 -8.35 2.15
C PHE A 182 14.72 -9.20 2.91
N ARG A 183 15.95 -8.72 3.07
CA ARG A 183 16.97 -9.39 3.86
C ARG A 183 16.60 -9.33 5.35
N GLN A 184 16.22 -8.16 5.86
CA GLN A 184 15.74 -8.05 7.24
C GLN A 184 14.49 -8.91 7.48
N PHE A 185 13.57 -8.94 6.52
CA PHE A 185 12.41 -9.84 6.58
C PHE A 185 12.83 -11.32 6.70
N PHE A 186 13.74 -11.78 5.84
CA PHE A 186 14.25 -13.15 5.88
C PHE A 186 14.97 -13.49 7.18
N GLU A 187 15.85 -12.61 7.65
CA GLU A 187 16.60 -12.78 8.90
C GLU A 187 15.65 -12.88 10.10
N TRP A 188 14.65 -12.01 10.16
CA TRP A 188 13.61 -12.05 11.19
C TRP A 188 12.76 -13.32 11.11
N PHE A 189 12.30 -13.69 9.91
CA PHE A 189 11.44 -14.86 9.72
C PHE A 189 12.15 -16.14 10.15
N ARG A 190 13.43 -16.28 9.77
CA ARG A 190 14.28 -17.41 10.18
C ARG A 190 14.42 -17.48 11.69
N ASP A 191 14.72 -16.36 12.35
CA ASP A 191 14.86 -16.29 13.81
C ASP A 191 13.57 -16.69 14.55
N ARG A 192 12.39 -16.25 14.07
CA ARG A 192 11.11 -16.66 14.67
C ARG A 192 10.77 -18.11 14.40
N GLU A 193 11.04 -18.61 13.20
CA GLU A 193 10.80 -20.02 12.85
C GLU A 193 11.75 -20.95 13.62
N ASP A 194 13.00 -20.54 13.86
CA ASP A 194 13.95 -21.29 14.68
C ASP A 194 13.45 -21.39 16.13
N ARG A 195 12.97 -20.28 16.73
CA ARG A 195 12.34 -20.29 18.06
C ARG A 195 11.06 -21.11 18.12
N GLU A 196 10.21 -21.04 17.10
CA GLU A 196 8.99 -21.87 17.00
C GLU A 196 9.37 -23.36 16.99
N ASN A 197 10.39 -23.75 16.23
CA ASN A 197 10.86 -25.13 16.15
C ASN A 197 11.55 -25.62 17.44
N GLU A 198 12.25 -24.74 18.16
CA GLU A 198 12.86 -25.06 19.46
C GLU A 198 11.81 -25.29 20.56
N ASN A 199 10.72 -24.50 20.53
CA ASN A 199 9.63 -24.60 21.51
C ASN A 199 8.53 -25.60 21.11
N GLY A 200 8.47 -25.97 19.83
CA GLY A 200 7.44 -26.80 19.23
C GLY A 200 7.63 -28.30 19.43
N VAL A 201 6.57 -29.07 19.14
CA VAL A 201 6.67 -30.53 19.09
C VAL A 201 7.24 -30.91 17.72
N SER A 202 8.40 -31.57 17.71
CA SER A 202 9.04 -31.96 16.43
C SER A 202 8.09 -32.78 15.54
N THR A 203 8.15 -32.54 14.23
CA THR A 203 7.33 -33.28 13.24
C THR A 203 7.54 -34.78 13.34
N ASP A 204 8.77 -35.24 13.64
CA ASP A 204 9.08 -36.64 13.90
C ASP A 204 8.33 -37.19 15.13
N THR A 205 8.26 -36.40 16.21
CA THR A 205 7.47 -36.77 17.41
C THR A 205 5.99 -36.89 17.08
N LEU A 206 5.43 -35.94 16.30
CA LEU A 206 4.03 -35.99 15.87
C LEU A 206 3.75 -37.18 14.95
N MET A 207 4.62 -37.46 13.98
CA MET A 207 4.47 -38.61 13.07
C MET A 207 4.57 -39.95 13.82
N ARG A 208 5.54 -40.08 14.73
CA ARG A 208 5.67 -41.28 15.57
C ARG A 208 4.47 -41.47 16.48
N ALA A 209 3.95 -40.39 17.06
CA ALA A 209 2.74 -40.44 17.88
C ALA A 209 1.50 -40.84 17.05
N GLN A 210 1.34 -40.25 15.86
CA GLN A 210 0.25 -40.61 14.95
C GLN A 210 0.31 -42.07 14.51
N GLN A 211 1.49 -42.57 14.15
CA GLN A 211 1.68 -43.97 13.75
C GLN A 211 1.47 -44.96 14.90
N LYS A 212 1.91 -44.59 16.11
CA LYS A 212 1.86 -45.49 17.28
C LYS A 212 0.49 -45.51 17.97
N HIS A 213 -0.17 -44.36 18.06
CA HIS A 213 -1.41 -44.20 18.84
C HIS A 213 -2.64 -43.95 17.95
N GLY A 214 -2.45 -43.62 16.67
CA GLY A 214 -3.53 -43.29 15.76
C GLY A 214 -3.94 -41.80 15.81
N PRO A 215 -4.56 -41.28 14.74
CA PRO A 215 -4.86 -39.84 14.57
C PRO A 215 -5.97 -39.29 15.48
N TYR A 216 -6.69 -40.15 16.22
CA TYR A 216 -7.75 -39.75 17.14
C TYR A 216 -7.45 -40.15 18.60
N SER A 217 -6.19 -40.45 18.91
CA SER A 217 -5.78 -40.76 20.27
C SER A 217 -5.65 -39.50 21.13
N ILE A 218 -5.91 -39.63 22.42
CA ILE A 218 -5.76 -38.54 23.39
C ILE A 218 -4.31 -38.03 23.38
N GLU A 219 -3.32 -38.93 23.30
CA GLU A 219 -1.90 -38.56 23.26
C GLU A 219 -1.55 -37.73 22.01
N TYR A 220 -2.08 -38.12 20.84
CA TYR A 220 -1.88 -37.35 19.62
C TYR A 220 -2.62 -36.01 19.66
N GLU A 221 -3.84 -35.95 20.19
CA GLU A 221 -4.58 -34.70 20.39
C GLU A 221 -3.86 -33.75 21.36
N VAL A 222 -3.29 -34.28 22.46
CA VAL A 222 -2.52 -33.47 23.41
C VAL A 222 -1.25 -32.93 22.74
N LEU A 223 -0.54 -33.74 21.96
CA LEU A 223 0.64 -33.28 21.21
C LEU A 223 0.27 -32.25 20.14
N LEU A 224 -0.88 -32.38 19.47
CA LEU A 224 -1.39 -31.38 18.54
C LEU A 224 -1.69 -30.06 19.25
N ARG A 225 -2.38 -30.09 20.40
CA ARG A 225 -2.66 -28.87 21.19
C ARG A 225 -1.39 -28.21 21.70
N LEU A 226 -0.42 -29.01 22.17
CA LEU A 226 0.89 -28.50 22.58
C LEU A 226 1.63 -27.85 21.40
N ASN A 227 1.56 -28.47 20.21
CA ASN A 227 2.16 -27.92 18.99
C ASN A 227 1.46 -26.63 18.52
N GLU A 228 0.13 -26.55 18.63
CA GLU A 228 -0.62 -25.32 18.34
C GLU A 228 -0.30 -24.21 19.34
N SER A 229 -0.14 -24.55 20.63
CA SER A 229 0.19 -23.59 21.69
C SER A 229 1.63 -23.06 21.65
N SER A 230 2.52 -23.77 20.95
CA SER A 230 3.93 -23.40 20.77
C SER A 230 4.18 -22.60 19.49
N ARG A 231 3.14 -22.38 18.66
CA ARG A 231 3.25 -21.52 17.48
C ARG A 231 3.60 -20.10 17.88
N ASP A 232 4.56 -19.53 17.16
CA ASP A 232 4.94 -18.15 17.35
C ASP A 232 3.83 -17.25 16.79
N ARG A 233 3.25 -16.41 17.66
CA ARG A 233 2.13 -15.51 17.31
C ARG A 233 2.53 -14.51 16.23
N GLU A 234 3.75 -14.00 16.28
CA GLU A 234 4.25 -13.04 15.29
C GLU A 234 4.47 -13.71 13.94
N LEU A 235 5.06 -14.91 13.94
CA LEU A 235 5.27 -15.69 12.72
C LEU A 235 3.93 -16.10 12.09
N THR A 236 2.96 -16.49 12.91
CA THR A 236 1.61 -16.86 12.48
C THR A 236 0.90 -15.65 11.85
N ALA A 237 1.03 -14.45 12.43
CA ALA A 237 0.49 -13.22 11.88
C ALA A 237 1.07 -12.89 10.49
N VAL A 238 2.38 -13.08 10.30
CA VAL A 238 3.01 -12.87 8.99
C VAL A 238 2.53 -13.90 7.97
N ARG A 239 2.52 -15.20 8.32
CA ARG A 239 2.04 -16.27 7.44
C ARG A 239 0.57 -16.05 7.03
N SER A 240 -0.30 -15.70 7.99
CA SER A 240 -1.72 -15.46 7.72
C SER A 240 -1.96 -14.24 6.84
N SER A 241 -1.21 -13.16 7.04
CA SER A 241 -1.29 -11.96 6.19
C SER A 241 -0.91 -12.29 4.74
N ILE A 242 0.18 -13.04 4.51
CA ILE A 242 0.63 -13.40 3.17
C ILE A 242 -0.42 -14.30 2.48
N SER A 243 -0.96 -15.30 3.18
CA SER A 243 -2.02 -16.17 2.62
C SER A 243 -3.33 -15.41 2.34
N ALA A 244 -3.66 -14.35 3.08
CA ALA A 244 -4.83 -13.52 2.81
C ALA A 244 -4.71 -12.73 1.49
N PHE A 245 -3.52 -12.23 1.18
CA PHE A 245 -3.25 -11.53 -0.07
C PHE A 245 -2.99 -12.50 -1.24
N MET A 246 -2.40 -13.65 -0.96
CA MET A 246 -2.03 -14.68 -1.93
C MET A 246 -2.64 -16.03 -1.55
N PRO A 247 -3.92 -16.28 -1.86
CA PRO A 247 -4.61 -17.50 -1.45
C PRO A 247 -4.01 -18.80 -2.00
N THR A 248 -3.22 -18.71 -3.07
CA THR A 248 -2.52 -19.86 -3.66
C THR A 248 -1.23 -20.21 -2.93
N PHE A 249 -0.77 -19.37 -2.00
CA PHE A 249 0.47 -19.54 -1.25
C PHE A 249 0.20 -20.19 0.10
N ALA A 250 0.92 -21.27 0.38
CA ALA A 250 0.88 -22.00 1.63
C ALA A 250 2.29 -22.33 2.13
N ASN A 251 2.40 -22.69 3.42
CA ASN A 251 3.62 -23.24 4.03
C ASN A 251 4.90 -22.41 3.76
N LEU A 252 4.82 -21.08 3.89
CA LEU A 252 6.01 -20.23 3.86
C LEU A 252 6.97 -20.64 4.99
N ARG A 253 8.20 -20.99 4.62
CA ARG A 253 9.21 -21.57 5.53
C ARG A 253 10.64 -21.35 5.03
N VAL A 254 11.60 -21.40 5.93
CA VAL A 254 13.04 -21.37 5.60
C VAL A 254 13.58 -22.80 5.51
N ARG A 255 14.25 -23.10 4.39
CA ARG A 255 15.02 -24.34 4.19
C ARG A 255 16.48 -24.06 4.48
N ARG A 256 17.13 -24.89 5.29
CA ARG A 256 18.53 -24.68 5.73
C ARG A 256 19.58 -25.31 4.81
N GLN A 257 19.23 -26.36 4.06
CA GLN A 257 20.16 -27.13 3.24
C GLN A 257 19.80 -27.03 1.74
N PRO A 258 20.79 -26.95 0.83
CA PRO A 258 22.24 -26.83 1.07
C PRO A 258 22.69 -25.42 1.51
N GLN A 259 21.89 -24.39 1.22
CA GLN A 259 22.04 -23.01 1.70
C GLN A 259 20.70 -22.52 2.23
N ALA A 260 20.71 -21.62 3.21
CA ALA A 260 19.49 -21.09 3.81
C ALA A 260 18.68 -20.29 2.77
N HIS A 261 17.45 -20.69 2.46
CA HIS A 261 16.59 -19.97 1.52
C HIS A 261 15.12 -20.10 1.91
N MET A 262 14.29 -19.16 1.46
CA MET A 262 12.86 -19.18 1.75
C MET A 262 12.09 -19.90 0.65
N THR A 263 11.15 -20.75 1.06
CA THR A 263 10.29 -21.53 0.16
C THR A 263 8.83 -21.33 0.49
N VAL A 264 7.98 -21.41 -0.52
CA VAL A 264 6.52 -21.35 -0.41
C VAL A 264 5.91 -22.45 -1.29
N ASP A 265 4.82 -23.05 -0.83
CA ASP A 265 4.07 -24.01 -1.63
C ASP A 265 3.02 -23.24 -2.46
N LYS A 266 3.01 -23.45 -3.76
CA LYS A 266 2.10 -22.82 -4.73
C LYS A 266 1.54 -23.90 -5.65
N HIS A 267 0.21 -24.03 -5.69
CA HIS A 267 -0.48 -25.06 -6.50
C HIS A 267 0.02 -26.50 -6.26
N GLY A 268 0.49 -26.82 -5.04
CA GLY A 268 1.01 -28.14 -4.69
C GLY A 268 2.50 -28.34 -4.98
N GLU A 269 3.19 -27.35 -5.55
CA GLU A 269 4.64 -27.38 -5.79
C GLU A 269 5.38 -26.46 -4.81
N THR A 270 6.50 -26.92 -4.26
CA THR A 270 7.37 -26.08 -3.43
C THR A 270 8.30 -25.27 -4.32
N LEU A 271 8.21 -23.94 -4.22
CA LEU A 271 9.04 -23.00 -4.96
C LEU A 271 9.96 -22.25 -4.01
N ASN A 272 11.19 -21.97 -4.45
CA ASN A 272 12.02 -20.95 -3.83
C ASN A 272 11.38 -19.58 -4.12
N VAL A 273 11.39 -18.68 -3.14
CA VAL A 273 10.92 -17.30 -3.32
C VAL A 273 11.61 -16.61 -4.50
N SER A 274 12.87 -16.93 -4.78
CA SER A 274 13.59 -16.40 -5.95
C SER A 274 12.95 -16.78 -7.30
N GLN A 275 12.17 -17.87 -7.35
CA GLN A 275 11.46 -18.35 -8.53
C GLN A 275 10.08 -17.69 -8.72
N LEU A 276 9.61 -16.90 -7.75
CA LEU A 276 8.36 -16.16 -7.88
C LEU A 276 8.47 -15.04 -8.92
N SER A 277 7.34 -14.68 -9.53
CA SER A 277 7.28 -13.51 -10.41
C SER A 277 7.59 -12.21 -9.65
N GLN A 278 8.01 -11.17 -10.37
CA GLN A 278 8.36 -9.89 -9.74
C GLN A 278 7.18 -9.29 -8.95
N GLY A 279 5.96 -9.40 -9.47
CA GLY A 279 4.76 -8.96 -8.77
C GLY A 279 4.48 -9.74 -7.49
N GLU A 280 4.66 -11.07 -7.52
CA GLU A 280 4.55 -11.92 -6.33
C GLU A 280 5.58 -11.54 -5.26
N LYS A 281 6.85 -11.36 -5.65
CA LYS A 281 7.90 -10.93 -4.72
C LYS A 281 7.58 -9.57 -4.11
N SER A 282 7.20 -8.59 -4.93
CA SER A 282 6.89 -7.24 -4.46
C SER A 282 5.72 -7.23 -3.48
N MET A 283 4.65 -7.98 -3.77
CA MET A 283 3.47 -8.02 -2.91
C MET A 283 3.77 -8.77 -1.61
N MET A 284 4.50 -9.89 -1.67
CA MET A 284 4.86 -10.67 -0.49
C MET A 284 5.79 -9.87 0.42
N ALA A 285 6.73 -9.13 -0.17
CA ALA A 285 7.63 -8.25 0.55
C ALA A 285 6.85 -7.12 1.27
N LEU A 286 5.95 -6.42 0.55
CA LEU A 286 5.17 -5.33 1.13
C LEU A 286 4.28 -5.81 2.29
N VAL A 287 3.48 -6.86 2.08
CA VAL A 287 2.57 -7.40 3.10
C VAL A 287 3.35 -8.02 4.24
N GLY A 288 4.39 -8.79 3.93
CA GLY A 288 5.28 -9.40 4.92
C GLY A 288 5.95 -8.37 5.82
N ASP A 289 6.42 -7.24 5.28
CA ASP A 289 7.04 -6.19 6.07
C ASP A 289 6.04 -5.43 6.96
N ILE A 290 4.85 -5.07 6.44
CA ILE A 290 3.78 -4.46 7.25
C ILE A 290 3.41 -5.38 8.41
N ALA A 291 3.14 -6.66 8.11
CA ALA A 291 2.75 -7.65 9.10
C ALA A 291 3.85 -7.90 10.13
N ARG A 292 5.12 -8.03 9.68
CA ARG A 292 6.28 -8.18 10.55
C ARG A 292 6.40 -7.02 11.52
N ARG A 293 6.32 -5.78 11.03
CA ARG A 293 6.44 -4.59 11.89
C ARG A 293 5.31 -4.54 12.90
N LEU A 294 4.06 -4.74 12.47
CA LEU A 294 2.91 -4.82 13.39
C LEU A 294 3.09 -5.90 14.45
N ALA A 295 3.57 -7.07 14.04
CA ALA A 295 3.85 -8.20 14.93
C ALA A 295 4.89 -7.85 16.00
N MET A 296 6.02 -7.27 15.58
CA MET A 296 7.08 -6.83 16.49
C MET A 296 6.62 -5.73 17.44
N MET A 297 5.82 -4.78 16.96
CA MET A 297 5.38 -3.61 17.73
C MET A 297 4.21 -3.86 18.67
N ASN A 298 3.49 -4.98 18.50
CA ASN A 298 2.28 -5.28 19.25
C ASN A 298 2.30 -6.69 19.87
N PRO A 299 3.32 -7.04 20.67
CA PRO A 299 3.49 -8.41 21.20
C PRO A 299 2.37 -8.84 22.15
N ALA A 300 1.67 -7.89 22.79
CA ALA A 300 0.56 -8.19 23.69
C ALA A 300 -0.77 -8.48 22.98
N LEU A 301 -0.98 -8.01 21.73
CA LEU A 301 -2.27 -8.15 21.02
C LEU A 301 -2.51 -9.58 20.58
N GLU A 302 -3.71 -10.11 20.84
CA GLU A 302 -4.13 -11.46 20.40
C GLU A 302 -3.81 -11.69 18.92
N ASN A 303 -4.29 -10.79 18.07
CA ASN A 303 -3.86 -10.66 16.69
C ASN A 303 -3.01 -9.39 16.51
N PRO A 304 -1.68 -9.50 16.36
CA PRO A 304 -0.82 -8.33 16.18
C PRO A 304 -1.13 -7.50 14.94
N LEU A 305 -1.78 -8.09 13.91
CA LEU A 305 -2.21 -7.37 12.70
C LEU A 305 -3.29 -6.32 12.98
N HIS A 306 -3.94 -6.38 14.15
CA HIS A 306 -4.91 -5.38 14.60
C HIS A 306 -4.26 -4.19 15.32
N GLY A 307 -2.93 -4.10 15.33
CA GLY A 307 -2.22 -2.90 15.79
C GLY A 307 -2.63 -1.66 14.99
N ASN A 308 -2.61 -0.49 15.64
CA ASN A 308 -2.84 0.78 14.96
C ASN A 308 -1.67 1.12 14.05
N GLY A 309 -1.92 1.85 12.96
CA GLY A 309 -0.82 2.30 12.10
C GLY A 309 -1.16 3.38 11.09
N ILE A 310 -0.13 4.01 10.56
CA ILE A 310 -0.15 4.89 9.39
C ILE A 310 0.80 4.27 8.36
N VAL A 311 0.27 3.95 7.19
CA VAL A 311 1.00 3.29 6.11
C VAL A 311 0.86 4.12 4.85
N LEU A 312 1.99 4.64 4.37
CA LEU A 312 2.09 5.43 3.15
C LEU A 312 2.65 4.52 2.05
N ILE A 313 1.96 4.34 0.92
CA ILE A 313 2.45 3.51 -0.18
C ILE A 313 2.39 4.31 -1.48
N ASP A 314 3.56 4.55 -2.06
CA ASP A 314 3.69 5.16 -3.37
C ASP A 314 3.60 4.09 -4.46
N GLU A 315 2.90 4.42 -5.55
CA GLU A 315 2.60 3.55 -6.69
C GLU A 315 2.19 2.15 -6.24
N VAL A 316 1.09 2.07 -5.49
CA VAL A 316 0.66 0.82 -4.86
C VAL A 316 0.44 -0.29 -5.89
N ASP A 317 0.06 0.07 -7.12
CA ASP A 317 -0.17 -0.82 -8.25
C ASP A 317 1.10 -1.30 -8.98
N LEU A 318 2.27 -0.72 -8.71
CA LEU A 318 3.51 -1.02 -9.43
C LEU A 318 3.84 -2.52 -9.39
N HIS A 319 4.02 -3.12 -10.57
CA HIS A 319 4.28 -4.55 -10.79
C HIS A 319 3.18 -5.52 -10.31
N LEU A 320 2.01 -5.03 -9.88
CA LEU A 320 0.91 -5.90 -9.48
C LEU A 320 0.11 -6.39 -10.69
N HIS A 321 -0.29 -7.66 -10.66
CA HIS A 321 -1.23 -8.21 -11.62
C HIS A 321 -2.60 -7.50 -11.49
N PRO A 322 -3.33 -7.22 -12.58
CA PRO A 322 -4.63 -6.52 -12.56
C PRO A 322 -5.64 -7.09 -11.56
N LYS A 323 -5.69 -8.42 -11.44
CA LYS A 323 -6.54 -9.11 -10.45
C LYS A 323 -6.28 -8.65 -9.02
N TRP A 324 -5.02 -8.43 -8.65
CA TRP A 324 -4.67 -7.96 -7.31
C TRP A 324 -4.90 -6.48 -7.12
N GLN A 325 -4.71 -5.66 -8.16
CA GLN A 325 -5.02 -4.23 -8.09
C GLN A 325 -6.48 -4.00 -7.65
N ARG A 326 -7.42 -4.80 -8.17
CA ARG A 326 -8.85 -4.76 -7.77
C ARG A 326 -9.10 -5.12 -6.31
N SER A 327 -8.51 -6.22 -5.82
CA SER A 327 -8.75 -6.70 -4.46
C SER A 327 -7.91 -6.01 -3.38
N LEU A 328 -6.92 -5.21 -3.78
CA LEU A 328 -5.87 -4.69 -2.92
C LEU A 328 -6.39 -3.90 -1.72
N ILE A 329 -7.26 -2.90 -1.96
CA ILE A 329 -7.77 -2.05 -0.88
C ILE A 329 -8.60 -2.88 0.11
N ALA A 330 -9.49 -3.73 -0.40
CA ALA A 330 -10.30 -4.62 0.44
C ALA A 330 -9.43 -5.57 1.28
N GLN A 331 -8.35 -6.12 0.70
CA GLN A 331 -7.40 -6.96 1.42
C GLN A 331 -6.63 -6.16 2.48
N LEU A 332 -6.15 -4.95 2.18
CA LEU A 332 -5.48 -4.08 3.14
C LEU A 332 -6.38 -3.75 4.33
N THR A 333 -7.62 -3.34 4.09
CA THR A 333 -8.55 -2.98 5.17
C THR A 333 -9.05 -4.18 5.97
N THR A 334 -9.09 -5.37 5.36
CA THR A 334 -9.49 -6.59 6.07
C THR A 334 -8.35 -7.17 6.91
N THR A 335 -7.13 -7.19 6.37
CA THR A 335 -5.96 -7.76 7.06
C THR A 335 -5.38 -6.81 8.10
N PHE A 336 -5.43 -5.50 7.86
CA PHE A 336 -4.87 -4.47 8.74
C PHE A 336 -5.95 -3.43 9.14
N PRO A 337 -7.01 -3.84 9.86
CA PRO A 337 -8.23 -3.04 10.05
C PRO A 337 -8.02 -1.72 10.81
N ASN A 338 -6.94 -1.62 11.58
CA ASN A 338 -6.61 -0.44 12.37
C ASN A 338 -5.52 0.44 11.76
N CYS A 339 -5.05 0.11 10.55
CA CYS A 339 -4.12 0.94 9.79
C CYS A 339 -4.88 1.97 8.94
N GLN A 340 -4.36 3.20 8.97
CA GLN A 340 -4.70 4.27 8.04
C GLN A 340 -3.75 4.21 6.85
N PHE A 341 -4.31 4.15 5.64
CA PHE A 341 -3.57 4.04 4.39
C PHE A 341 -3.66 5.34 3.59
N LEU A 342 -2.50 5.85 3.18
CA LEU A 342 -2.40 6.87 2.13
C LEU A 342 -1.66 6.24 0.95
N LEU A 343 -2.40 6.05 -0.15
CA LEU A 343 -1.92 5.35 -1.33
C LEU A 343 -1.78 6.34 -2.48
N THR A 344 -0.83 6.12 -3.36
CA THR A 344 -0.83 6.74 -4.70
C THR A 344 -0.99 5.64 -5.75
N THR A 345 -1.66 5.96 -6.84
CA THR A 345 -1.83 5.01 -7.94
C THR A 345 -2.02 5.71 -9.28
N HIS A 346 -1.58 5.01 -10.32
CA HIS A 346 -1.91 5.32 -11.72
C HIS A 346 -2.92 4.33 -12.30
N SER A 347 -3.31 3.31 -11.53
CA SER A 347 -4.20 2.27 -12.03
C SER A 347 -5.66 2.59 -11.73
N PRO A 348 -6.53 2.67 -12.75
CA PRO A 348 -7.97 2.84 -12.53
C PRO A 348 -8.57 1.66 -11.77
N LEU A 349 -7.95 0.48 -11.85
CA LEU A 349 -8.44 -0.77 -11.25
C LEU A 349 -8.36 -0.77 -9.72
N VAL A 350 -7.47 0.04 -9.14
CA VAL A 350 -7.33 0.17 -7.67
C VAL A 350 -8.52 0.93 -7.08
N ILE A 351 -9.00 1.96 -7.79
CA ILE A 351 -10.02 2.88 -7.29
C ILE A 351 -11.45 2.51 -7.73
N SER A 352 -11.61 1.74 -8.81
CA SER A 352 -12.93 1.39 -9.35
C SER A 352 -13.65 0.28 -8.59
N ASP A 353 -12.95 -0.52 -7.78
CA ASP A 353 -13.50 -1.71 -7.09
C ASP A 353 -13.80 -1.48 -5.60
N SER A 354 -13.59 -0.25 -5.10
CA SER A 354 -13.75 0.10 -3.68
C SER A 354 -14.85 1.13 -3.44
N LYS A 355 -15.83 0.83 -2.56
CA LYS A 355 -17.03 1.65 -2.33
C LYS A 355 -16.81 2.91 -1.49
N ASP A 356 -16.09 2.76 -0.39
CA ASP A 356 -15.95 3.76 0.66
C ASP A 356 -14.47 4.11 0.78
N VAL A 357 -13.95 4.89 -0.16
CA VAL A 357 -12.54 5.30 -0.21
C VAL A 357 -12.50 6.77 -0.58
N LEU A 358 -11.72 7.55 0.17
CA LEU A 358 -11.48 8.94 -0.19
C LEU A 358 -10.49 9.00 -1.35
N VAL A 359 -10.98 9.40 -2.52
CA VAL A 359 -10.14 9.55 -3.72
C VAL A 359 -9.91 11.04 -3.96
N TYR A 360 -8.65 11.43 -4.10
CA TYR A 360 -8.28 12.75 -4.59
C TYR A 360 -7.65 12.66 -5.96
N VAL A 361 -8.04 13.58 -6.84
CA VAL A 361 -7.44 13.78 -8.15
C VAL A 361 -6.57 15.02 -8.09
N MET A 362 -5.33 14.86 -8.54
CA MET A 362 -4.37 15.94 -8.65
C MET A 362 -4.20 16.36 -10.09
N ASP A 363 -4.42 17.65 -10.30
CA ASP A 363 -4.24 18.34 -11.56
C ASP A 363 -3.62 19.71 -11.29
N ASP A 364 -2.54 20.01 -12.00
CA ASP A 364 -1.75 21.26 -11.93
C ASP A 364 -1.51 21.86 -10.52
N GLY A 365 -1.26 21.01 -9.51
CA GLY A 365 -0.99 21.46 -8.15
C GLY A 365 -2.24 21.75 -7.30
N GLU A 366 -3.43 21.56 -7.85
CA GLU A 366 -4.69 21.50 -7.13
C GLU A 366 -5.04 20.07 -6.75
N LEU A 367 -5.79 19.91 -5.65
CA LEU A 367 -6.30 18.64 -5.16
C LEU A 367 -7.82 18.71 -5.10
N ARG A 368 -8.51 17.83 -5.82
CA ARG A 368 -9.97 17.77 -5.84
C ARG A 368 -10.45 16.42 -5.33
N GLU A 369 -11.38 16.44 -4.38
CA GLU A 369 -12.06 15.22 -3.93
C GLU A 369 -12.95 14.71 -5.08
N GLN A 370 -12.87 13.41 -5.35
CA GLN A 370 -13.60 12.74 -6.41
C GLN A 370 -14.76 11.95 -5.83
N ASP A 371 -15.92 12.02 -6.48
CA ASP A 371 -17.07 11.18 -6.17
C ASP A 371 -16.73 9.69 -6.36
N SER A 372 -17.51 8.82 -5.72
CA SER A 372 -17.27 7.38 -5.77
C SER A 372 -17.18 6.86 -7.21
N LEU A 373 -16.07 6.17 -7.51
CA LEU A 373 -15.80 5.53 -8.81
C LEU A 373 -16.23 4.06 -8.83
N TYR A 374 -16.89 3.61 -7.76
CA TYR A 374 -17.21 2.21 -7.56
C TYR A 374 -18.13 1.67 -8.67
N GLY A 375 -17.68 0.58 -9.31
CA GLY A 375 -18.42 -0.10 -10.36
C GLY A 375 -18.28 0.52 -11.75
N LEU A 376 -17.54 1.62 -11.89
CA LEU A 376 -17.14 2.13 -13.20
C LEU A 376 -16.12 1.19 -13.85
N ASP A 377 -16.16 1.09 -15.18
CA ASP A 377 -15.13 0.36 -15.91
C ASP A 377 -13.81 1.15 -15.98
N ALA A 378 -12.72 0.45 -16.31
CA ALA A 378 -11.39 1.07 -16.34
C ALA A 378 -11.28 2.21 -17.36
N ASN A 379 -11.98 2.13 -18.49
CA ASN A 379 -11.93 3.15 -19.54
C ASN A 379 -12.68 4.41 -19.11
N GLN A 380 -13.83 4.24 -18.43
CA GLN A 380 -14.57 5.35 -17.83
C GLN A 380 -13.72 6.09 -16.81
N VAL A 381 -13.02 5.37 -15.93
CA VAL A 381 -12.12 5.99 -14.94
C VAL A 381 -10.94 6.69 -15.61
N LEU A 382 -10.30 6.05 -16.60
CA LEU A 382 -9.19 6.66 -17.33
C LEU A 382 -9.58 7.99 -17.99
N SER A 383 -10.74 8.00 -18.65
CA SER A 383 -11.23 9.18 -19.37
C SER A 383 -11.77 10.27 -18.43
N SER A 384 -12.52 9.91 -17.38
CA SER A 384 -13.18 10.90 -16.51
C SER A 384 -12.29 11.46 -15.41
N VAL A 385 -11.30 10.69 -14.96
CA VAL A 385 -10.49 11.02 -13.76
C VAL A 385 -9.01 11.19 -14.09
N MET A 386 -8.46 10.37 -14.98
CA MET A 386 -7.02 10.34 -15.26
C MET A 386 -6.66 11.11 -16.54
N ASP A 387 -7.61 11.81 -17.17
CA ASP A 387 -7.41 12.59 -18.40
C ASP A 387 -6.57 11.84 -19.45
N THR A 388 -6.86 10.54 -19.60
CA THR A 388 -6.08 9.63 -20.44
C THR A 388 -6.93 9.11 -21.59
N ASP A 389 -6.42 9.27 -22.80
CA ASP A 389 -7.03 8.69 -23.99
C ASP A 389 -7.05 7.16 -23.90
N ILE A 390 -8.24 6.57 -24.09
CA ILE A 390 -8.44 5.12 -23.97
C ILE A 390 -8.04 4.35 -25.24
N ARG A 391 -7.66 5.08 -26.30
CA ARG A 391 -7.27 4.56 -27.62
C ARG A 391 -6.21 5.46 -28.23
N ASN A 392 -5.55 4.98 -29.27
CA ASN A 392 -4.64 5.82 -30.04
C ASN A 392 -5.40 6.94 -30.76
N GLU A 393 -4.82 8.14 -30.71
CA GLU A 393 -5.43 9.38 -31.21
C GLU A 393 -5.82 9.29 -32.69
N GLU A 394 -4.97 8.68 -33.52
CA GLU A 394 -5.23 8.51 -34.96
C GLU A 394 -6.51 7.71 -35.22
N ILE A 395 -6.66 6.53 -34.61
CA ILE A 395 -7.85 5.69 -34.80
C ILE A 395 -9.06 6.30 -34.10
N GLN A 396 -8.89 6.94 -32.93
CA GLN A 396 -9.98 7.64 -32.26
C GLN A 396 -10.56 8.73 -33.18
N THR A 397 -9.71 9.51 -33.83
CA THR A 397 -10.12 10.54 -34.81
C THR A 397 -10.90 9.95 -35.99
N VAL A 398 -10.45 8.80 -36.52
CA VAL A 398 -11.12 8.14 -37.65
C VAL A 398 -12.45 7.51 -37.22
N LEU A 399 -12.52 6.92 -36.02
CA LEU A 399 -13.75 6.38 -35.44
C LEU A 399 -14.78 7.49 -35.17
N ASP A 400 -14.34 8.65 -34.68
CA ASP A 400 -15.23 9.79 -34.46
C ASP A 400 -15.80 10.33 -35.77
N LYS A 401 -14.99 10.38 -36.84
CA LYS A 401 -15.47 10.70 -38.21
C LYS A 401 -16.49 9.67 -38.70
N LEU A 402 -16.22 8.37 -38.52
CA LEU A 402 -17.16 7.32 -38.88
C LEU A 402 -18.49 7.48 -38.14
N GLN A 403 -18.45 7.71 -36.84
CA GLN A 403 -19.64 7.92 -36.03
C GLN A 403 -20.43 9.16 -36.49
N HIS A 404 -19.73 10.24 -36.86
CA HIS A 404 -20.35 11.45 -37.40
C HIS A 404 -21.08 11.20 -38.71
N PHE A 405 -20.47 10.47 -39.66
CA PHE A 405 -21.13 10.06 -40.91
C PHE A 405 -22.38 9.21 -40.64
N LEU A 406 -22.29 8.25 -39.71
CA LEU A 406 -23.42 7.42 -39.29
C LEU A 406 -24.56 8.23 -38.66
N MET A 407 -24.24 9.24 -37.84
CA MET A 407 -25.24 10.12 -37.22
C MET A 407 -25.94 11.03 -38.24
N ARG A 408 -25.24 11.44 -39.29
CA ARG A 408 -25.80 12.25 -40.39
C ARG A 408 -26.51 11.43 -41.47
N GLY A 409 -26.37 10.10 -41.45
CA GLY A 409 -26.94 9.21 -42.46
C GLY A 409 -26.17 9.21 -43.79
N GLU A 410 -24.92 9.71 -43.80
CA GLU A 410 -24.00 9.73 -44.93
C GLU A 410 -23.42 8.32 -45.15
N LEU A 411 -24.23 7.44 -45.77
CA LEU A 411 -23.98 5.99 -45.83
C LEU A 411 -22.79 5.58 -46.71
N ASP A 412 -22.54 6.30 -47.81
CA ASP A 412 -21.50 5.94 -48.76
C ASP A 412 -20.12 6.24 -48.15
N GLU A 413 -19.97 7.43 -47.56
CA GLU A 413 -18.78 7.85 -46.81
C GLU A 413 -18.53 6.95 -45.59
N ALA A 414 -19.60 6.61 -44.84
CA ALA A 414 -19.49 5.70 -43.71
C ALA A 414 -19.02 4.29 -44.13
N ARG A 415 -19.47 3.77 -45.28
CA ARG A 415 -19.05 2.46 -45.80
C ARG A 415 -17.59 2.46 -46.24
N THR A 416 -17.14 3.49 -46.95
CA THR A 416 -15.73 3.61 -47.35
C THR A 416 -14.84 3.62 -46.12
N LEU A 417 -15.14 4.49 -45.15
CA LEU A 417 -14.34 4.62 -43.93
C LEU A 417 -14.40 3.35 -43.05
N TYR A 418 -15.55 2.68 -43.01
CA TYR A 418 -15.69 1.39 -42.34
C TYR A 418 -14.79 0.32 -42.99
N THR A 419 -14.70 0.29 -44.32
CA THR A 419 -13.90 -0.70 -45.05
C THR A 419 -12.41 -0.47 -44.81
N GLU A 420 -11.97 0.79 -44.88
CA GLU A 420 -10.60 1.20 -44.54
C GLU A 420 -10.23 0.77 -43.11
N LEU A 421 -11.10 1.05 -42.13
CA LEU A 421 -10.86 0.63 -40.75
C LEU A 421 -10.93 -0.89 -40.55
N ALA A 422 -11.75 -1.61 -41.31
CA ALA A 422 -11.88 -3.06 -41.21
C ALA A 422 -10.66 -3.81 -41.78
N ASP A 423 -9.94 -3.19 -42.72
CA ASP A 423 -8.69 -3.72 -43.25
C ASP A 423 -7.52 -3.51 -42.26
N GLU A 424 -7.55 -2.44 -41.48
CA GLU A 424 -6.50 -2.12 -40.49
C GLU A 424 -6.73 -2.72 -39.09
N LEU A 425 -7.99 -2.82 -38.65
CA LEU A 425 -8.34 -3.23 -37.29
C LEU A 425 -8.70 -4.73 -37.18
N PRO A 426 -8.56 -5.35 -35.99
CA PRO A 426 -8.94 -6.74 -35.78
C PRO A 426 -10.42 -7.00 -36.09
N ALA A 427 -10.72 -8.16 -36.68
CA ALA A 427 -12.09 -8.54 -37.08
C ALA A 427 -13.12 -8.55 -35.93
N ASN A 428 -12.67 -8.68 -34.68
CA ASN A 428 -13.51 -8.65 -33.48
C ASN A 428 -13.55 -7.27 -32.80
N HIS A 429 -13.18 -6.19 -33.50
CA HIS A 429 -13.20 -4.84 -32.96
C HIS A 429 -14.63 -4.38 -32.65
N ILE A 430 -14.91 -4.06 -31.39
CA ILE A 430 -16.26 -3.79 -30.87
C ILE A 430 -16.92 -2.59 -31.58
N GLU A 431 -16.17 -1.52 -31.85
CA GLU A 431 -16.74 -0.33 -32.51
C GLU A 431 -17.10 -0.60 -33.98
N LEU A 432 -16.36 -1.49 -34.67
CA LEU A 432 -16.72 -1.90 -36.03
C LEU A 432 -17.95 -2.80 -36.03
N ALA A 433 -18.08 -3.69 -35.05
CA ALA A 433 -19.30 -4.46 -34.87
C ALA A 433 -20.53 -3.56 -34.65
N LYS A 434 -20.41 -2.51 -33.82
CA LYS A 434 -21.48 -1.52 -33.63
C LYS A 434 -21.77 -0.73 -34.92
N ALA A 435 -20.72 -0.25 -35.60
CA ALA A 435 -20.85 0.50 -36.85
C ALA A 435 -21.56 -0.31 -37.94
N SER A 436 -21.18 -1.58 -38.13
CA SER A 436 -21.82 -2.46 -39.13
C SER A 436 -23.31 -2.69 -38.85
N LEU A 437 -23.70 -2.83 -37.58
CA LEU A 437 -25.10 -2.92 -37.17
C LEU A 437 -25.87 -1.63 -37.48
N LEU A 438 -25.26 -0.47 -37.25
CA LEU A 438 -25.85 0.84 -37.56
C LEU A 438 -25.98 1.08 -39.06
N ILE A 439 -24.94 0.77 -39.84
CA ILE A 439 -24.96 0.82 -41.31
C ILE A 439 -26.12 -0.02 -41.83
N ARG A 440 -26.21 -1.29 -41.41
CA ARG A 440 -27.29 -2.20 -41.83
C ARG A 440 -28.68 -1.70 -41.43
N LYS A 441 -28.81 -1.08 -40.25
CA LYS A 441 -30.08 -0.49 -39.80
C LYS A 441 -30.49 0.70 -40.64
N LEU A 442 -29.53 1.54 -41.05
CA LEU A 442 -29.76 2.70 -41.91
C LEU A 442 -30.12 2.27 -43.34
N GLU A 443 -29.50 1.21 -43.86
CA GLU A 443 -29.84 0.60 -45.16
C GLU A 443 -31.29 0.13 -45.20
N VAL A 444 -31.71 -0.66 -44.21
CA VAL A 444 -33.10 -1.17 -44.12
C VAL A 444 -34.11 -0.03 -43.99
N ARG A 445 -33.74 1.12 -43.43
CA ARG A 445 -34.59 2.31 -43.41
C ARG A 445 -34.67 2.97 -44.77
N ARG A 446 -33.53 3.14 -45.44
CA ARG A 446 -33.44 3.74 -46.79
C ARG A 446 -34.10 2.89 -47.88
N GLU A 447 -34.24 1.57 -47.67
CA GLU A 447 -35.00 0.67 -48.56
C GLU A 447 -36.52 0.71 -48.32
N LYS A 448 -36.98 1.29 -47.20
CA LYS A 448 -38.41 1.39 -46.83
C LYS A 448 -39.03 2.77 -47.13
N ASP A 449 -38.19 3.79 -47.25
CA ASP A 449 -38.55 5.13 -47.73
C ASP A 449 -38.41 5.21 -49.25
#